data_AF-A0A933HD73-F1
#
_entry.id   AF-A0A933HD73-F1
#
_cell.length_a   1.000
_cell.length_b   1.000
_cell.length_c   1.000
_cell.angle_alpha   90.00
_cell.angle_beta   90.00
_cell.angle_gamma   90.00
#
_symmetry.space_group_name_H-M   'P 1'
#
loop_
_entity.id
_entity.type
_entity.pdbx_description
1 polymer ?
#
loop_
_entity_poly.entity_id
_entity_poly.type
_entity_poly.pdbx_seq_one_letter_code
_entity_poly.pdbx_strand_id
1 'polypeptide(L)' 'MGDKSKRPVEELLLDILEEAIEEEKSSRARYLRGYELAVDEEAKKMFQRLAQDEEAHEHVLKERYYQIKKRLGLKVMKDL' A
#
# COMPACT_ATOMS: atom_id res chain seq x y z
N MET A 1 -10.26 10.16 -26.25
CA MET A 1 -10.41 9.97 -24.79
C MET A 1 -11.59 9.03 -24.57
N GLY A 2 -11.37 7.84 -24.00
CA GLY A 2 -12.44 6.88 -23.73
C GLY A 2 -13.31 7.32 -22.55
N ASP A 3 -14.60 7.04 -22.63
CA ASP A 3 -15.56 7.25 -21.55
C ASP A 3 -15.15 6.42 -20.32
N LYS A 4 -14.75 7.11 -19.24
CA LYS A 4 -14.32 6.47 -17.98
C LYS A 4 -15.45 5.67 -17.31
N SER A 5 -16.71 5.83 -17.73
CA SER A 5 -17.86 5.08 -17.21
C SER A 5 -17.88 3.60 -17.63
N LYS A 6 -17.02 3.19 -18.58
CA LYS A 6 -16.98 1.82 -19.14
C LYS A 6 -15.77 0.99 -18.72
N ARG A 7 -15.00 1.42 -17.71
CA ARG A 7 -13.85 0.64 -17.24
C ARG A 7 -14.33 -0.66 -16.56
N PRO A 8 -13.70 -1.81 -16.85
CA PRO A 8 -13.90 -3.03 -16.07
C PRO A 8 -13.70 -2.75 -14.58
N VAL A 9 -14.51 -3.37 -13.74
CA VAL A 9 -14.42 -3.21 -12.27
C VAL A 9 -13.01 -3.56 -11.78
N GLU A 10 -12.36 -4.54 -12.40
CA GLU A 10 -10.99 -4.91 -12.07
C GLU A 10 -9.96 -3.81 -12.33
N GLU A 11 -10.12 -3.01 -13.39
CA GLU A 11 -9.22 -1.88 -13.63
C GLU A 11 -9.42 -0.79 -12.57
N LEU A 12 -10.66 -0.52 -12.18
CA LEU A 12 -10.97 0.40 -11.08
C LEU A 12 -10.38 -0.10 -9.75
N LEU A 13 -10.47 -1.41 -9.49
CA LEU A 13 -9.88 -2.01 -8.29
C LEU A 13 -8.36 -1.92 -8.28
N LEU A 14 -7.69 -2.04 -9.44
CA LEU A 14 -6.25 -1.86 -9.53
C LEU A 14 -5.84 -0.42 -9.18
N ASP A 15 -6.56 0.59 -9.69
CA ASP A 15 -6.30 2.00 -9.32
C ASP A 15 -6.43 2.22 -7.80
N ILE A 16 -7.51 1.72 -7.20
CA ILE A 16 -7.77 1.85 -5.75
C ILE A 16 -6.69 1.15 -4.93
N LEU A 17 -6.26 -0.04 -5.35
CA LEU A 17 -5.21 -0.78 -4.66
C LEU A 17 -3.85 -0.10 -4.81
N GLU A 18 -3.55 0.53 -5.95
CA GLU A 18 -2.33 1.30 -6.14
C GLU A 18 -2.29 2.53 -5.23
N GLU A 19 -3.39 3.28 -5.16
CA GLU A 19 -3.53 4.40 -4.21
C GLU A 19 -3.34 3.94 -2.76
N ALA A 20 -4.02 2.87 -2.35
CA ALA A 20 -3.91 2.31 -1.01
C ALA A 20 -2.47 1.86 -0.68
N ILE A 21 -1.75 1.21 -1.62
CA ILE A 21 -0.36 0.80 -1.41
C ILE A 21 0.55 2.02 -1.17
N GLU A 22 0.35 3.11 -1.92
CA GLU A 22 1.13 4.33 -1.74
C GLU A 22 0.77 5.07 -0.43
N GLU A 23 -0.49 4.98 0.01
CA GLU A 23 -0.89 5.45 1.34
C GLU A 23 -0.18 4.67 2.45
N GLU A 24 -0.11 3.34 2.38
CA GLU A 24 0.60 2.52 3.37
C GLU A 24 2.10 2.84 3.41
N LYS A 25 2.75 2.97 2.25
CA LYS A 25 4.16 3.39 2.16
C LYS A 25 4.38 4.76 2.80
N SER A 26 3.48 5.71 2.53
CA SER A 26 3.54 7.06 3.07
C SER A 26 3.30 7.09 4.59
N SER A 27 2.37 6.28 5.09
CA SER A 27 2.08 6.14 6.52
C SER A 27 3.23 5.48 7.26
N ARG A 28 3.80 4.38 6.72
CA ARG A 28 5.02 3.77 7.25
C ARG A 28 6.16 4.79 7.35
N ALA A 29 6.41 5.57 6.30
CA ALA A 29 7.45 6.60 6.31
C ALA A 29 7.17 7.70 7.36
N ARG A 30 5.90 8.08 7.57
CA ARG A 30 5.51 9.02 8.64
C ARG A 30 5.81 8.42 10.02
N TYR A 31 5.47 7.16 10.27
CA TYR A 31 5.74 6.52 11.56
C TYR A 31 7.22 6.28 11.82
N LEU A 32 8.01 5.90 10.80
CA LEU A 32 9.45 5.81 10.93
C LEU A 32 10.09 7.16 11.29
N ARG A 33 9.63 8.26 10.67
CA ARG A 33 10.06 9.60 11.09
C ARG A 33 9.61 9.93 12.52
N GLY A 34 8.41 9.53 12.92
CA GLY A 34 7.95 9.64 14.31
C GLY A 34 8.84 8.89 15.29
N TYR A 35 9.26 7.67 14.94
CA TYR A 35 10.19 6.86 15.72
C TYR A 35 11.55 7.54 15.88
N GLU A 36 12.11 8.09 14.79
CA GLU A 36 13.40 8.80 14.82
C GLU A 36 13.38 10.07 15.67
N LEU A 37 12.25 10.79 15.70
CA LEU A 37 12.09 12.05 16.42
C LEU A 37 11.63 11.87 17.89
N ALA A 38 11.08 10.71 18.23
CA ALA A 38 10.59 10.43 19.57
C ALA A 38 11.74 10.33 20.57
N VAL A 39 11.62 11.04 21.70
CA VAL A 39 12.58 10.94 22.82
C VAL A 39 12.11 9.91 23.85
N ASP A 40 10.80 9.82 24.05
CA ASP A 40 10.19 8.87 24.97
C ASP A 40 10.18 7.45 24.39
N GLU A 41 10.54 6.46 25.22
CA GLU A 41 10.70 5.07 24.78
C GLU A 41 9.36 4.36 24.53
N GLU A 42 8.27 4.77 25.19
CA GLU A 42 6.93 4.25 24.88
C GLU A 42 6.44 4.78 23.53
N ALA A 43 6.65 6.07 23.26
CA ALA A 43 6.35 6.69 21.98
C ALA A 43 7.13 6.03 20.83
N LYS A 44 8.43 5.74 21.02
CA LYS A 44 9.22 4.98 20.05
C LYS A 44 8.61 3.61 19.76
N LYS A 45 8.32 2.82 20.80
CA LYS A 45 7.72 1.48 20.61
C LYS A 45 6.38 1.56 19.86
N MET A 46 5.56 2.57 20.17
CA MET A 46 4.31 2.81 19.46
C MET A 46 4.54 3.09 17.97
N PHE A 47 5.42 4.04 17.63
CA PHE A 47 5.72 4.36 16.23
C PHE A 47 6.34 3.18 15.48
N GLN A 48 7.21 2.41 16.12
CA GLN A 48 7.78 1.20 15.53
C GLN A 48 6.69 0.18 15.19
N ARG A 49 5.74 -0.05 16.12
CA ARG A 49 4.63 -0.98 15.88
C ARG A 49 3.72 -0.51 14.75
N LEU A 50 3.38 0.78 14.72
CA LEU A 50 2.58 1.36 13.63
C LEU A 50 3.28 1.21 12.28
N ALA A 51 4.60 1.45 12.21
CA ALA A 51 5.35 1.24 10.97
C ALA A 51 5.34 -0.23 10.50
N GLN A 52 5.38 -1.19 11.43
CA GLN A 52 5.28 -2.62 11.14
C GLN A 52 3.88 -3.01 10.67
N ASP A 53 2.84 -2.43 11.27
CA ASP A 53 1.45 -2.66 10.86
C ASP A 53 1.24 -2.20 9.40
N GLU A 54 1.72 -1.00 9.03
CA GLU A 54 1.59 -0.52 7.63
C GLU A 54 2.42 -1.35 6.64
N GLU A 55 3.56 -1.91 7.05
CA GLU A 55 4.31 -2.85 6.21
C GLU A 55 3.51 -4.15 5.94
N ALA A 56 2.82 -4.67 6.96
CA ALA A 56 1.95 -5.83 6.81
C ALA A 56 0.74 -5.52 5.92
N HIS A 57 0.14 -4.33 6.07
CA HIS A 57 -0.94 -3.86 5.20
C HIS A 57 -0.49 -3.73 3.75
N GLU A 58 0.67 -3.10 3.50
CA GLU A 58 1.27 -2.98 2.16
C GLU A 58 1.41 -4.35 1.49
N HIS A 59 1.87 -5.36 2.25
CA HIS A 59 2.02 -6.72 1.73
C HIS A 59 0.69 -7.32 1.29
N VAL A 60 -0.35 -7.24 2.13
CA VAL A 60 -1.68 -7.78 1.82
C VAL A 60 -2.28 -7.09 0.59
N LEU A 61 -2.14 -5.77 0.48
CA LEU A 61 -2.64 -5.00 -0.67
C LEU A 61 -1.89 -5.39 -1.96
N LYS A 62 -0.56 -5.49 -1.91
CA LYS A 62 0.26 -5.95 -3.04
C LYS A 62 -0.15 -7.35 -3.49
N GLU A 63 -0.38 -8.28 -2.58
CA GLU A 63 -0.88 -9.62 -2.92
C GLU A 63 -2.20 -9.56 -3.70
N ARG A 64 -3.17 -8.77 -3.23
CA ARG A 64 -4.47 -8.61 -3.91
C ARG A 64 -4.32 -7.97 -5.28
N TYR A 65 -3.50 -6.93 -5.39
CA TYR A 65 -3.18 -6.27 -6.65
C TYR A 65 -2.60 -7.24 -7.68
N TYR A 66 -1.64 -8.09 -7.27
CA TYR A 66 -1.05 -9.10 -8.15
C TYR A 66 -2.04 -10.19 -8.54
N GLN A 67 -2.93 -10.62 -7.64
CA GLN A 67 -3.98 -11.59 -7.96
C GLN A 67 -4.93 -11.05 -9.04
N ILE A 68 -5.32 -9.77 -8.97
CA ILE A 68 -6.17 -9.13 -9.98
C ILE A 68 -5.43 -8.97 -11.30
N LYS A 69 -4.18 -8.48 -11.30
CA LYS A 69 -3.35 -8.40 -12.53
C LYS A 69 -3.23 -9.75 -13.23
N LYS A 70 -2.99 -10.82 -12.46
CA LYS A 70 -2.91 -12.19 -13.00
C LYS A 70 -4.23 -12.61 -13.63
N ARG A 71 -5.38 -12.32 -12.99
CA ARG A 71 -6.71 -12.63 -13.54
C ARG A 71 -7.00 -11.90 -14.86
N LEU A 72 -6.50 -10.68 -15.00
CA LEU A 72 -6.61 -9.88 -16.22
C LEU A 72 -5.57 -10.24 -17.31
N GLY A 73 -4.65 -11.17 -17.04
CA GLY A 73 -3.57 -11.50 -17.97
C GLY A 73 -2.53 -10.39 -18.13
N LEU A 74 -2.49 -9.42 -17.22
CA LEU A 74 -1.51 -8.35 -17.23
C LEU A 74 -0.15 -8.87 -16.73
N LYS A 75 0.94 -8.34 -17.29
CA LYS A 75 2.30 -8.67 -16.80
C LYS A 75 2.43 -8.25 -15.33
N VAL A 76 2.82 -9.21 -14.49
CA VAL A 76 3.18 -8.98 -13.09
C VAL A 76 4.69 -8.79 -13.03
N MET A 77 5.14 -7.56 -12.80
CA MET A 77 6.53 -7.27 -12.39
C MET A 77 6.55 -7.20 -10.87
N LYS A 78 7.53 -7.87 -10.24
CA LYS A 78 7.58 -8.04 -8.78
C LYS A 78 8.17 -6.85 -8.00
N ASP A 79 8.47 -5.74 -8.67
CA ASP A 79 9.33 -4.70 -8.13
C ASP A 79 8.62 -3.33 -8.01
N LEU A 80 7.52 -3.29 -7.26
CA LEU A 80 6.95 -2.06 -6.69
C LEU A 80 7.18 -2.02 -5.17
#